data_AF-A0A8H5HME0-F1
#
_entry.id   AF-A0A8H5HME0-F1
#
_cell.length_a   1.000
_cell.length_b   1.000
_cell.length_c   1.000
_cell.angle_alpha   90.00
_cell.angle_beta   90.00
_cell.angle_gamma   90.00
#
_symmetry.space_group_name_H-M   'P 1'
#
loop_
_entity.id
_entity.type
_entity.pdbx_description
1 polymer ?
#
loop_
_entity_poly.entity_id
_entity_poly.type
_entity_poly.pdbx_seq_one_letter_code
_entity_poly.pdbx_strand_id
1 'polypeptide(L)'
;MATTWTPTPLALGTGIPVFHPLEYVRIVPKEEDKRWELLRAKGLIPSRAKSVVHEPRNAILLCLNHRVGFKSHQFYIRWIPTFQRFVFINHSASSHLVEYDGRAVRLFTGDSRTPFHGSFVDQEMRVRGRYPYGPEFADHPVNLPIQWQSWIDDMPGEDSKGSDGGDGEDGGNDEDGGDDEEMEDMSLTIVLKHPCQQDGHDDTMDNSFQSNVQLSHQPQLLRHLQPFPQEPATITLVDPIANPAELEAIICSARQQPNWRAAMIEGETWEGNANENIEKYNRLKFNPPADAP
;
A
#
# COMPACT_ATOMS: atom_id res chain seq x y z
N MET A 1 8.63 -15.41 28.49
CA MET A 1 7.14 -15.39 28.56
C MET A 1 6.66 -14.21 27.73
N ALA A 2 6.31 -14.45 26.48
CA ALA A 2 5.90 -13.40 25.55
C ALA A 2 4.42 -13.07 25.77
N THR A 3 4.14 -11.87 26.28
CA THR A 3 2.80 -11.28 26.33
C THR A 3 2.44 -10.73 24.96
N THR A 4 1.68 -11.51 24.18
CA THR A 4 0.97 -11.04 22.99
C THR A 4 -0.18 -10.12 23.42
N TRP A 5 -0.02 -8.82 23.17
CA TRP A 5 -1.07 -7.83 23.37
C TRP A 5 -1.92 -7.71 22.10
N THR A 6 -3.19 -8.12 22.18
CA THR A 6 -4.20 -7.81 21.16
C THR A 6 -4.94 -6.53 21.55
N PRO A 7 -4.97 -5.47 20.72
CA PRO A 7 -5.81 -4.31 20.99
C PRO A 7 -7.27 -4.62 20.63
N THR A 8 -8.15 -4.54 21.62
CA THR A 8 -9.60 -4.66 21.45
C THR A 8 -10.20 -3.27 21.23
N PRO A 9 -10.95 -3.01 20.15
CA PRO A 9 -11.90 -1.90 20.08
C PRO A 9 -13.31 -2.43 20.39
N LEU A 10 -13.89 -1.93 21.49
CA LEU A 10 -15.31 -2.10 21.83
C LEU A 10 -16.16 -1.10 21.04
N ALA A 11 -17.21 -1.57 20.37
CA ALA A 11 -18.30 -0.72 19.87
C ALA A 11 -19.51 -0.84 20.80
N LEU A 12 -20.03 0.30 21.27
CA LEU A 12 -21.31 0.38 21.98
C LEU A 12 -22.45 0.04 21.01
N GLY A 13 -23.27 -0.97 21.35
CA GLY A 13 -24.66 -1.07 20.85
C GLY A 13 -25.09 -2.43 20.28
N THR A 14 -24.22 -3.18 19.61
CA THR A 14 -24.54 -4.51 19.06
C THR A 14 -23.34 -5.44 19.23
N GLY A 15 -23.36 -6.27 20.27
CA GLY A 15 -22.20 -6.99 20.82
C GLY A 15 -21.62 -8.15 19.99
N ILE A 16 -21.45 -8.02 18.68
CA ILE A 16 -20.59 -8.92 17.89
C ILE A 16 -19.73 -8.08 16.94
N PRO A 17 -18.41 -7.97 17.19
CA PRO A 17 -17.51 -7.40 16.18
C PRO A 17 -17.46 -8.37 15.00
N VAL A 18 -18.07 -8.00 13.89
CA VAL A 18 -17.89 -8.71 12.62
C VAL A 18 -16.50 -8.33 12.11
N PHE A 19 -15.47 -8.98 12.67
CA PHE A 19 -14.14 -8.97 12.04
C PHE A 19 -14.32 -9.58 10.67
N HIS A 20 -14.34 -8.73 9.65
CA HIS A 20 -14.28 -9.24 8.28
C HIS A 20 -12.90 -9.86 8.13
N PRO A 21 -12.79 -11.14 7.78
CA PRO A 21 -11.49 -11.77 7.59
C PRO A 21 -10.74 -10.97 6.52
N LEU A 22 -9.48 -10.66 6.81
CA LEU A 22 -8.59 -10.14 5.79
C LEU A 22 -8.22 -11.29 4.87
N GLU A 23 -8.18 -11.01 3.58
CA GLU A 23 -7.86 -11.99 2.55
C GLU A 23 -6.59 -11.58 1.81
N TYR A 24 -5.76 -12.59 1.56
CA TYR A 24 -4.55 -12.44 0.74
C TYR A 24 -4.91 -12.26 -0.73
N VAL A 25 -4.35 -11.22 -1.34
CA VAL A 25 -4.52 -10.91 -2.75
C VAL A 25 -3.15 -10.71 -3.39
N ARG A 26 -2.88 -11.49 -4.44
CA ARG A 26 -1.68 -11.28 -5.25
C ARG A 26 -1.84 -10.04 -6.12
N ILE A 27 -0.79 -9.23 -6.21
CA ILE A 27 -0.76 -8.04 -7.07
C ILE A 27 -0.70 -8.49 -8.53
N VAL A 28 0.23 -9.40 -8.85
CA VAL A 28 0.27 -10.11 -10.14
C VAL A 28 -0.30 -11.53 -9.94
N PRO A 29 -1.39 -11.91 -10.62
CA PRO A 29 -2.00 -13.23 -10.48
C PRO A 29 -1.08 -14.39 -10.90
N LYS A 30 -1.32 -15.58 -10.35
CA LYS A 30 -0.51 -16.78 -10.65
C LYS A 30 -0.60 -17.21 -12.11
N GLU A 31 -1.72 -16.90 -12.76
CA GLU A 31 -1.98 -17.22 -14.16
C GLU A 31 -1.11 -16.39 -15.12
N GLU A 32 -0.36 -15.41 -14.59
CA GLU A 32 0.36 -14.40 -15.36
C GLU A 32 1.89 -14.47 -15.15
N ASP A 33 2.46 -15.68 -15.06
CA ASP A 33 3.91 -15.90 -14.93
C ASP A 33 4.75 -15.10 -15.95
N LYS A 34 4.30 -15.06 -17.22
CA LYS A 34 4.97 -14.30 -18.28
C LYS A 34 5.00 -12.79 -18.00
N ARG A 35 3.99 -12.27 -17.32
CA ARG A 35 3.95 -10.86 -16.92
C ARG A 35 4.94 -10.60 -15.80
N TRP A 36 5.03 -11.51 -14.84
CA TRP A 36 6.05 -11.45 -13.79
C TRP A 36 7.47 -11.45 -14.37
N GLU A 37 7.74 -12.29 -15.37
CA GLU A 37 9.00 -12.29 -16.12
C GLU A 37 9.26 -10.96 -16.84
N LEU A 38 8.22 -10.39 -17.47
CA LEU A 38 8.32 -9.08 -18.11
C LEU A 38 8.67 -7.97 -17.12
N LEU A 39 8.08 -7.97 -15.91
CA LEU A 39 8.40 -7.00 -14.87
C LEU A 39 9.86 -7.10 -14.42
N ARG A 40 10.41 -8.31 -14.30
CA ARG A 40 11.84 -8.55 -14.02
C ARG A 40 12.70 -8.02 -15.16
N ALA A 41 12.38 -8.38 -16.40
CA ALA A 41 13.12 -7.96 -17.60
C ALA A 41 13.06 -6.44 -17.85
N LYS A 42 12.07 -5.74 -17.30
CA LYS A 42 11.97 -4.27 -17.35
C LYS A 42 12.58 -3.58 -16.14
N GLY A 43 13.15 -4.33 -15.20
CA GLY A 43 13.72 -3.77 -13.96
C GLY A 43 12.69 -3.09 -13.05
N LEU A 44 11.40 -3.43 -13.20
CA LEU A 44 10.31 -2.92 -12.34
C LEU A 44 10.26 -3.66 -11.01
N ILE A 45 10.71 -4.91 -11.00
CA ILE A 45 10.93 -5.71 -9.80
C ILE A 45 12.34 -6.31 -9.84
N PRO A 46 12.89 -6.76 -8.69
CA PRO A 46 14.24 -7.33 -8.63
C PRO A 46 14.43 -8.48 -9.61
N SER A 47 15.57 -8.51 -10.29
CA SER A 47 15.92 -9.56 -11.26
C SER A 47 15.89 -10.97 -10.64
N ARG A 48 16.12 -11.05 -9.33
CA ARG A 48 16.12 -12.28 -8.51
C ARG A 48 14.87 -12.49 -7.69
N ALA A 49 13.82 -11.72 -7.91
CA ALA A 49 12.53 -12.01 -7.30
C ALA A 49 12.12 -13.46 -7.59
N LYS A 50 11.54 -14.13 -6.58
CA LYS A 50 11.06 -15.52 -6.68
C LYS A 50 9.95 -15.62 -7.75
N SER A 51 9.46 -16.83 -8.01
CA SER A 51 8.31 -16.99 -8.93
C SER A 51 7.09 -16.22 -8.42
N VAL A 52 6.12 -15.93 -9.30
CA VAL A 52 4.90 -15.17 -8.97
C VAL A 52 4.15 -15.76 -7.77
N VAL A 53 4.23 -17.09 -7.58
CA VAL A 53 3.55 -17.84 -6.52
C VAL A 53 4.35 -17.82 -5.21
N HIS A 54 5.67 -17.90 -5.28
CA HIS A 54 6.54 -18.01 -4.10
C HIS A 54 7.15 -16.69 -3.66
N GLU A 55 6.83 -15.59 -4.33
CA GLU A 55 7.26 -14.26 -3.94
C GLU A 55 6.31 -13.64 -2.90
N PRO A 56 6.70 -13.56 -1.61
CA PRO A 56 5.87 -12.92 -0.58
C PRO A 56 5.61 -11.43 -0.86
N ARG A 57 6.51 -10.74 -1.56
CA ARG A 57 6.38 -9.33 -1.94
C ARG A 57 5.45 -9.09 -3.15
N ASN A 58 4.78 -10.13 -3.64
CA ASN A 58 3.77 -10.06 -4.70
C ASN A 58 2.33 -10.06 -4.15
N ALA A 59 2.12 -9.65 -2.89
CA ALA A 59 0.78 -9.70 -2.32
C ALA A 59 0.53 -8.71 -1.19
N ILE A 60 -0.75 -8.49 -0.94
CA ILE A 60 -1.30 -7.62 0.09
C ILE A 60 -2.48 -8.31 0.75
N LEU A 61 -2.71 -7.99 2.03
CA LEU A 61 -3.96 -8.34 2.71
C LEU A 61 -4.97 -7.22 2.51
N LEU A 62 -6.20 -7.57 2.16
CA LEU A 62 -7.31 -6.64 1.98
C LEU A 62 -8.58 -7.19 2.63
N CYS A 63 -9.48 -6.33 3.08
CA CYS A 63 -10.83 -6.78 3.44
C CYS A 63 -11.60 -7.23 2.18
N LEU A 64 -12.69 -7.98 2.37
CA LEU A 64 -13.47 -8.56 1.27
C LEU A 64 -13.86 -7.54 0.18
N ASN A 65 -14.36 -6.36 0.58
CA ASN A 65 -14.78 -5.33 -0.38
C ASN A 65 -13.60 -4.77 -1.18
N HIS A 66 -12.48 -4.47 -0.52
CA HIS A 66 -11.29 -3.97 -1.20
C HIS A 66 -10.65 -5.04 -2.08
N ARG A 67 -10.70 -6.32 -1.70
CA ARG A 67 -10.28 -7.43 -2.57
C ARG A 67 -11.11 -7.46 -3.85
N VAL A 68 -12.44 -7.34 -3.74
CA VAL A 68 -13.33 -7.30 -4.92
C VAL A 68 -13.02 -6.09 -5.78
N GLY A 69 -12.86 -4.90 -5.18
CA GLY A 69 -12.48 -3.68 -5.88
C GLY A 69 -11.12 -3.78 -6.58
N PHE A 70 -10.12 -4.34 -5.91
CA PHE A 70 -8.77 -4.52 -6.44
C PHE A 70 -8.77 -5.46 -7.65
N LYS A 71 -9.44 -6.62 -7.55
CA LYS A 71 -9.56 -7.59 -8.65
C LYS A 71 -10.38 -7.08 -9.83
N SER A 72 -11.38 -6.24 -9.57
CA SER A 72 -12.20 -5.60 -10.60
C SER A 72 -11.58 -4.30 -11.15
N HIS A 73 -10.35 -4.00 -10.73
CA HIS A 73 -9.57 -2.84 -11.17
C HIS A 73 -10.22 -1.49 -10.84
N GLN A 74 -11.00 -1.38 -9.76
CA GLN A 74 -11.69 -0.13 -9.39
C GLN A 74 -10.76 0.97 -8.85
N PHE A 75 -9.62 0.59 -8.28
CA PHE A 75 -8.65 1.50 -7.70
C PHE A 75 -7.25 0.93 -7.86
N TYR A 76 -6.24 1.78 -7.71
CA TYR A 76 -4.85 1.35 -7.64
C TYR A 76 -4.13 1.96 -6.44
N ILE A 77 -2.95 1.42 -6.13
CA ILE A 77 -2.07 1.96 -5.09
C ILE A 77 -0.83 2.52 -5.79
N ARG A 78 -0.44 3.77 -5.48
CA ARG A 78 0.69 4.47 -6.09
C ARG A 78 1.81 4.70 -5.07
N TRP A 79 3.03 4.26 -5.38
CA TRP A 79 4.22 4.75 -4.66
C TRP A 79 4.55 6.18 -5.09
N ILE A 80 4.68 7.10 -4.13
CA ILE A 80 5.10 8.48 -4.39
C ILE A 80 6.49 8.71 -3.76
N PRO A 81 7.58 8.69 -4.57
CA PRO A 81 8.95 8.78 -4.07
C PRO A 81 9.23 9.98 -3.17
N THR A 82 8.71 11.16 -3.53
CA THR A 82 8.95 12.42 -2.80
C THR A 82 8.45 12.37 -1.35
N PHE A 83 7.36 11.65 -1.10
CA PHE A 83 6.77 11.53 0.25
C PHE A 83 7.07 10.19 0.91
N GLN A 84 7.72 9.27 0.18
CA GLN A 84 7.96 7.90 0.61
C GLN A 84 6.70 7.19 1.13
N ARG A 85 5.59 7.35 0.42
CA ARG A 85 4.28 6.80 0.80
C ARG A 85 3.62 6.09 -0.36
N PHE A 86 2.85 5.07 -0.02
CA PHE A 86 1.88 4.46 -0.92
C PHE A 86 0.54 5.16 -0.75
N VAL A 87 -0.11 5.55 -1.84
CA VAL A 87 -1.37 6.29 -1.84
C VAL A 87 -2.44 5.50 -2.57
N PHE A 88 -3.63 5.42 -1.97
CA PHE A 88 -4.80 4.80 -2.58
C PHE A 88 -5.44 5.77 -3.57
N ILE A 89 -5.69 5.33 -4.81
CA ILE A 89 -6.31 6.16 -5.86
C ILE A 89 -7.58 5.50 -6.38
N ASN A 90 -8.72 6.16 -6.13
CA ASN A 90 -10.04 5.76 -6.62
C ASN A 90 -10.22 6.17 -8.08
N HIS A 91 -9.62 5.41 -8.98
CA HIS A 91 -9.66 5.71 -10.41
C HIS A 91 -11.03 5.45 -11.05
N SER A 92 -11.84 4.54 -10.50
CA SER A 92 -13.20 4.25 -11.03
C SER A 92 -14.26 5.27 -10.61
N ALA A 93 -13.88 6.31 -9.85
CA ALA A 93 -14.80 7.29 -9.27
C ALA A 93 -15.94 6.65 -8.46
N SER A 94 -15.68 5.49 -7.84
CA SER A 94 -16.71 4.75 -7.11
C SER A 94 -17.02 5.44 -5.78
N SER A 95 -18.30 5.67 -5.49
CA SER A 95 -18.72 6.45 -4.31
C SER A 95 -18.26 5.82 -2.99
N HIS A 96 -18.25 4.49 -2.88
CA HIS A 96 -17.78 3.78 -1.68
C HIS A 96 -16.25 3.80 -1.50
N LEU A 97 -15.51 4.30 -2.49
CA LEU A 97 -14.04 4.42 -2.41
C LEU A 97 -13.56 5.86 -2.20
N VAL A 98 -14.47 6.84 -2.22
CA VAL A 98 -14.16 8.28 -2.12
C VAL A 98 -13.44 8.61 -0.81
N GLU A 99 -13.81 7.97 0.30
CA GLU A 99 -13.16 8.24 1.59
C GLU A 99 -11.69 7.85 1.62
N TYR A 100 -11.27 6.90 0.78
CA TYR A 100 -9.90 6.38 0.72
C TYR A 100 -9.02 7.13 -0.29
N ASP A 101 -9.64 7.85 -1.23
CA ASP A 101 -8.94 8.47 -2.36
C ASP A 101 -7.92 9.52 -1.90
N GLY A 102 -6.72 9.46 -2.48
CA GLY A 102 -5.61 10.37 -2.16
C GLY A 102 -5.00 10.16 -0.76
N ARG A 103 -5.38 9.13 -0.02
CA ARG A 103 -4.84 8.87 1.33
C ARG A 103 -3.75 7.81 1.33
N ALA A 104 -2.81 7.96 2.25
CA ALA A 104 -1.71 7.02 2.40
C ALA A 104 -2.19 5.68 2.99
N VAL A 105 -1.80 4.57 2.36
CA VAL A 105 -2.06 3.21 2.85
C VAL A 105 -0.91 2.73 3.74
N ARG A 106 -1.24 1.92 4.75
CA ARG A 106 -0.24 1.37 5.68
C ARG A 106 0.57 0.25 5.05
N LEU A 107 1.60 0.62 4.30
CA LEU A 107 2.66 -0.25 3.83
C LEU A 107 3.98 0.27 4.40
N PHE A 108 4.64 -0.53 5.25
CA PHE A 108 5.85 -0.09 5.94
C PHE A 108 7.06 -0.16 5.01
N THR A 109 7.52 0.98 4.53
CA THR A 109 8.64 1.06 3.57
C THR A 109 9.96 0.53 4.14
N GLY A 110 10.11 0.49 5.47
CA GLY A 110 11.24 -0.13 6.15
C GLY A 110 11.21 -1.67 6.16
N ASP A 111 10.10 -2.31 5.80
CA ASP A 111 9.96 -3.76 5.83
C ASP A 111 10.59 -4.42 4.60
N SER A 112 11.35 -5.49 4.81
CA SER A 112 11.88 -6.34 3.73
C SER A 112 10.81 -7.13 2.99
N ARG A 113 9.59 -7.25 3.55
CA ARG A 113 8.46 -7.97 2.97
C ARG A 113 7.42 -7.06 2.32
N THR A 114 7.63 -5.75 2.33
CA THR A 114 6.72 -4.81 1.67
C THR A 114 6.63 -5.12 0.18
N PRO A 115 5.45 -5.01 -0.45
CA PRO A 115 5.31 -5.39 -1.85
C PRO A 115 6.19 -4.53 -2.77
N PHE A 116 6.60 -5.10 -3.90
CA PHE A 116 7.44 -4.36 -4.84
C PHE A 116 6.69 -3.17 -5.45
N HIS A 117 7.33 -2.00 -5.45
CA HIS A 117 6.69 -0.78 -5.96
C HIS A 117 6.31 -0.91 -7.44
N GLY A 118 7.16 -1.53 -8.25
CA GLY A 118 6.88 -1.75 -9.67
C GLY A 118 5.74 -2.74 -9.94
N SER A 119 5.41 -3.63 -9.00
CA SER A 119 4.21 -4.46 -9.13
C SER A 119 2.92 -3.62 -9.05
N PHE A 120 2.94 -2.53 -8.29
CA PHE A 120 1.83 -1.58 -8.24
C PHE A 120 1.77 -0.68 -9.49
N VAL A 121 2.91 -0.36 -10.12
CA VAL A 121 2.90 0.31 -11.44
C VAL A 121 2.18 -0.56 -12.47
N ASP A 122 2.42 -1.88 -12.45
CA ASP A 122 1.72 -2.82 -13.32
C ASP A 122 0.20 -2.81 -13.09
N GLN A 123 -0.21 -2.81 -11.82
CA GLN A 123 -1.61 -2.80 -11.42
C GLN A 123 -2.30 -1.48 -11.80
N GLU A 124 -1.63 -0.34 -11.59
CA GLU A 124 -2.09 0.98 -12.04
C GLU A 124 -2.39 0.99 -13.54
N MET A 125 -1.51 0.43 -14.37
CA MET A 125 -1.71 0.39 -15.82
C MET A 125 -2.93 -0.45 -16.23
N ARG A 126 -3.23 -1.51 -15.49
CA ARG A 126 -4.43 -2.32 -15.72
C ARG A 126 -5.70 -1.54 -15.35
N VAL A 127 -5.65 -0.79 -14.25
CA VAL A 127 -6.76 0.07 -13.84
C VAL A 127 -7.02 1.15 -14.88
N ARG A 128 -6.00 1.90 -15.31
CA ARG A 128 -6.15 2.90 -16.37
C ARG A 128 -6.66 2.27 -17.68
N GLY A 129 -6.11 1.12 -18.07
CA GLY A 129 -6.54 0.39 -19.26
C GLY A 129 -7.99 -0.12 -19.19
N ARG A 130 -8.53 -0.32 -17.98
CA ARG A 130 -9.93 -0.71 -17.76
C ARG A 130 -10.90 0.46 -17.93
N TYR A 131 -10.43 1.70 -17.75
CA TYR A 131 -11.21 2.95 -17.84
C TYR A 131 -10.60 3.96 -18.83
N PRO A 132 -10.39 3.60 -20.11
CA PRO A 132 -9.56 4.38 -21.03
C PRO A 132 -10.14 5.71 -21.54
N TYR A 133 -11.45 5.98 -21.38
CA TYR A 133 -12.14 7.05 -22.11
C TYR A 133 -13.05 7.98 -21.29
N GLY A 134 -13.08 7.89 -19.96
CA GLY A 134 -13.97 8.74 -19.17
C GLY A 134 -13.27 10.02 -18.72
N PRO A 135 -13.81 11.21 -18.98
CA PRO A 135 -13.33 12.45 -18.35
C PRO A 135 -13.47 12.40 -16.82
N GLU A 136 -14.41 11.60 -16.30
CA GLU A 136 -14.54 11.23 -14.88
C GLU A 136 -13.41 10.32 -14.35
N PHE A 137 -12.57 9.75 -15.22
CA PHE A 137 -11.47 8.85 -14.87
C PHE A 137 -10.09 9.49 -15.07
N ALA A 138 -10.03 10.82 -15.26
CA ALA A 138 -8.78 11.54 -15.05
C ALA A 138 -8.37 11.42 -13.58
N ASP A 139 -7.07 11.32 -13.32
CA ASP A 139 -6.63 11.21 -11.93
C ASP A 139 -6.99 12.46 -11.14
N HIS A 140 -7.69 12.25 -10.03
CA HIS A 140 -8.04 13.31 -9.11
C HIS A 140 -6.76 13.88 -8.46
N PRO A 141 -6.67 15.21 -8.30
CA PRO A 141 -5.57 15.80 -7.55
C PRO A 141 -5.56 15.27 -6.10
N VAL A 142 -4.40 14.82 -5.65
CA VAL A 142 -4.18 14.39 -4.27
C VAL A 142 -3.83 15.61 -3.42
N ASN A 143 -4.58 15.83 -2.35
CA ASN A 143 -4.34 16.93 -1.42
C ASN A 143 -3.02 16.77 -0.65
N LEU A 144 -2.32 17.88 -0.45
CA LEU A 144 -1.12 17.98 0.37
C LEU A 144 -1.40 18.70 1.70
N PRO A 145 -0.74 18.29 2.81
CA PRO A 145 0.12 17.11 2.90
C PRO A 145 -0.71 15.82 2.82
N ILE A 146 -0.13 14.76 2.24
CA ILE A 146 -0.79 13.45 2.09
C ILE A 146 -1.14 12.92 3.48
N GLN A 147 -2.43 12.82 3.78
CA GLN A 147 -2.92 12.33 5.06
C GLN A 147 -2.89 10.79 5.10
N TRP A 148 -2.71 10.24 6.29
CA TRP A 148 -2.96 8.81 6.51
C TRP A 148 -4.47 8.54 6.47
N GLN A 149 -4.84 7.28 6.28
CA GLN A 149 -6.22 6.86 6.57
C GLN A 149 -6.54 7.14 8.04
N SER A 150 -7.74 7.66 8.32
CA SER A 150 -8.09 8.19 9.65
C SER A 150 -7.92 7.19 10.79
N TRP A 151 -8.15 5.91 10.55
CA TRP A 151 -7.97 4.84 11.55
C TRP A 151 -6.52 4.39 11.75
N ILE A 152 -5.57 4.88 10.95
CA ILE A 152 -4.14 4.58 11.12
C ILE A 152 -3.54 5.48 12.20
N ASP A 153 -3.96 6.74 12.29
CA ASP A 153 -3.42 7.72 13.24
C ASP A 153 -3.75 7.36 14.70
N ASP A 154 -4.80 6.58 14.93
CA ASP A 154 -5.20 6.10 16.26
C ASP A 154 -4.37 4.90 16.76
N MET A 155 -3.48 4.34 15.94
CA MET A 155 -2.56 3.30 16.38
C MET A 155 -1.36 4.00 17.05
N PRO A 156 -1.09 3.78 18.35
CA PRO A 156 0.02 4.42 19.03
C PRO A 156 1.31 4.12 18.27
N GLY A 157 1.97 5.17 17.78
CA GLY A 157 3.23 5.05 17.04
C GLY A 157 4.27 4.34 17.90
N GLU A 158 4.85 3.26 17.38
CA GLU A 158 6.00 2.57 17.99
C GLU A 158 7.32 3.34 17.80
N ASP A 159 7.22 4.65 17.63
CA ASP A 159 8.39 5.52 17.61
C ASP A 159 8.81 5.76 19.07
N SER A 160 9.74 4.92 19.55
CA SER A 160 10.55 5.03 20.78
C SER A 160 10.34 3.90 21.79
N LYS A 161 11.03 2.77 21.58
CA LYS A 161 11.58 2.00 22.69
C LYS A 161 13.01 1.55 22.36
N GLY A 162 13.96 2.38 22.77
CA GLY A 162 15.30 1.92 23.12
C GLY A 162 15.33 1.33 24.52
N SER A 163 16.38 0.55 24.80
CA SER A 163 16.69 -0.21 26.02
C SER A 163 15.85 -1.48 26.23
N ASP A 164 16.40 -2.61 26.68
CA ASP A 164 17.73 -2.87 27.24
C ASP A 164 18.00 -4.39 27.17
N GLY A 165 19.27 -4.75 27.32
CA GLY A 165 19.78 -6.11 27.20
C GLY A 165 19.15 -7.12 28.15
N GLY A 166 19.07 -8.36 27.67
CA GLY A 166 18.68 -9.52 28.45
C GLY A 166 19.35 -10.76 27.87
N ASP A 167 20.60 -10.99 28.28
CA ASP A 167 21.34 -12.22 28.01
C ASP A 167 20.67 -13.38 28.76
N GLY A 168 20.34 -14.43 28.03
CA GLY A 168 19.79 -15.66 28.59
C GLY A 168 20.06 -16.82 27.64
N GLU A 169 21.20 -17.48 27.85
CA GLU A 169 21.49 -18.82 27.36
C GLU A 169 20.49 -19.80 27.99
N ASP A 170 19.85 -20.66 27.19
CA ASP A 170 19.76 -22.09 27.55
C ASP A 170 19.40 -22.94 26.34
N GLY A 171 20.04 -24.11 26.27
CA GLY A 171 19.99 -25.04 25.14
C GLY A 171 18.84 -26.05 25.18
N GLY A 172 18.67 -26.75 24.07
CA GLY A 172 17.80 -27.92 23.97
C GLY A 172 17.48 -28.28 22.52
N ASN A 173 18.11 -29.35 22.03
CA ASN A 173 17.72 -30.09 20.83
C ASN A 173 16.24 -30.48 20.89
N ASP A 174 15.58 -30.54 19.73
CA ASP A 174 14.92 -31.77 19.28
C ASP A 174 14.60 -31.66 17.78
N GLU A 175 15.03 -32.68 17.04
CA GLU A 175 14.69 -32.95 15.65
C GLU A 175 13.28 -33.54 15.61
N ASP A 176 12.35 -32.95 14.86
CA ASP A 176 11.28 -33.75 14.25
C ASP A 176 10.81 -33.10 12.95
N GLY A 177 10.85 -33.91 11.90
CA GLY A 177 10.52 -33.53 10.53
C GLY A 177 9.05 -33.73 10.25
N GLY A 178 8.38 -32.64 9.86
CA GLY A 178 7.06 -32.64 9.26
C GLY A 178 7.05 -31.63 8.13
N ASP A 179 7.26 -32.10 6.90
CA ASP A 179 7.13 -31.31 5.67
C ASP A 179 5.64 -31.10 5.33
N ASP A 180 4.93 -30.36 6.18
CA ASP A 180 3.73 -29.67 5.79
C ASP A 180 4.13 -28.19 5.71
N GLU A 181 4.36 -27.70 4.48
CA GLU A 181 4.57 -26.27 4.21
C GLU A 181 3.26 -25.51 4.52
N GLU A 182 2.96 -25.36 5.82
CA GLU A 182 2.12 -24.28 6.32
C GLU A 182 2.78 -22.99 5.83
N MET A 183 2.15 -22.39 4.82
CA MET A 183 2.47 -21.06 4.32
C MET A 183 2.24 -20.07 5.46
N GLU A 184 3.20 -19.94 6.37
CA GLU A 184 3.14 -19.01 7.48
C GLU A 184 2.82 -17.62 6.94
N ASP A 185 1.78 -17.03 7.53
CA ASP A 185 1.16 -15.76 7.21
C ASP A 185 2.16 -14.61 7.43
N MET A 186 3.02 -14.37 6.44
CA MET A 186 4.16 -13.45 6.52
C MET A 186 4.02 -12.22 5.62
N SER A 187 2.79 -11.86 5.24
CA SER A 187 2.54 -10.69 4.38
C SER A 187 2.19 -9.43 5.17
N LEU A 188 2.69 -8.27 4.72
CA LEU A 188 2.32 -7.00 5.34
C LEU A 188 0.84 -6.71 5.14
N THR A 189 0.18 -6.42 6.26
CA THR A 189 -1.24 -6.15 6.30
C THR A 189 -1.56 -4.74 5.82
N ILE A 190 -2.22 -4.60 4.67
CA ILE A 190 -2.95 -3.35 4.39
C ILE A 190 -4.28 -3.44 5.12
N VAL A 191 -4.33 -2.88 6.32
CA VAL A 191 -5.59 -2.76 7.05
C VAL A 191 -6.37 -1.57 6.52
N LEU A 192 -7.18 -1.77 5.48
CA LEU A 192 -8.29 -0.87 5.15
C LEU A 192 -9.47 -1.27 6.03
N LYS A 193 -9.54 -0.72 7.25
CA LYS A 193 -10.64 -0.95 8.20
C LYS A 193 -11.65 0.18 8.08
N HIS A 194 -12.86 -0.12 7.64
CA HIS A 194 -14.07 0.48 8.18
C HIS A 194 -15.22 -0.55 8.12
N PRO A 195 -16.20 -0.49 9.03
CA PRO A 195 -17.36 -1.36 8.99
C PRO A 195 -18.16 -0.96 7.77
N CYS A 196 -18.20 -1.86 6.78
CA CYS A 196 -19.18 -1.76 5.72
C CYS A 196 -20.56 -1.85 6.37
N GLN A 197 -21.18 -0.71 6.67
CA GLN A 197 -22.61 -0.65 6.87
C GLN A 197 -23.21 -1.09 5.55
N GLN A 198 -23.81 -2.28 5.55
CA GLN A 198 -24.77 -2.65 4.53
C GLN A 198 -25.96 -1.73 4.75
N ASP A 199 -25.95 -0.56 4.10
CA ASP A 199 -27.14 0.27 4.02
C ASP A 199 -28.17 -0.45 3.16
N GLY A 200 -28.99 -1.25 3.81
CA GLY A 200 -30.30 -1.60 3.30
C GLY A 200 -31.21 -0.37 3.35
N HIS A 201 -31.27 0.37 2.25
CA HIS A 201 -32.36 1.31 1.95
C HIS A 201 -32.87 0.89 0.57
N ASP A 202 -34.03 0.26 0.42
CA ASP A 202 -35.41 0.64 0.79
C ASP A 202 -35.78 2.05 0.34
N ASP A 203 -36.56 2.06 -0.74
CA ASP A 203 -37.01 3.22 -1.48
C ASP A 203 -38.01 4.03 -0.67
N THR A 204 -37.72 5.31 -0.42
CA THR A 204 -38.81 6.29 -0.23
C THR A 204 -38.38 7.66 -0.72
N MET A 205 -38.99 8.09 -1.83
CA MET A 205 -39.00 9.50 -2.25
C MET A 205 -39.95 10.30 -1.36
N ASP A 206 -39.57 11.51 -0.94
CA ASP A 206 -40.50 12.64 -0.97
C ASP A 206 -39.80 14.02 -0.98
N ASN A 207 -40.62 15.01 -1.34
CA ASN A 207 -40.38 16.26 -2.03
C ASN A 207 -39.94 17.46 -1.16
N SER A 208 -39.22 18.38 -1.83
CA SER A 208 -39.30 19.85 -1.79
C SER A 208 -39.54 20.59 -0.47
N PHE A 209 -38.71 21.61 -0.17
CA PHE A 209 -39.22 22.94 0.21
C PHE A 209 -38.21 24.05 -0.10
N GLN A 210 -38.67 25.06 -0.85
CA GLN A 210 -38.00 26.32 -1.10
C GLN A 210 -38.20 27.28 0.08
N SER A 211 -37.20 28.11 0.38
CA SER A 211 -37.46 29.44 0.93
C SER A 211 -36.33 30.42 0.58
N ASN A 212 -36.70 31.45 -0.19
CA ASN A 212 -35.99 32.70 -0.39
C ASN A 212 -36.11 33.60 0.85
N VAL A 213 -35.04 34.28 1.26
CA VAL A 213 -35.10 35.60 1.90
C VAL A 213 -33.95 36.46 1.40
N GLN A 214 -34.27 37.69 0.98
CA GLN A 214 -33.37 38.66 0.36
C GLN A 214 -33.22 39.92 1.24
N LEU A 215 -31.99 40.45 1.26
CA LEU A 215 -31.55 41.86 1.35
C LEU A 215 -31.58 42.66 2.69
N SER A 216 -30.41 43.20 3.06
CA SER A 216 -30.20 44.66 3.22
C SER A 216 -28.70 45.04 3.23
N HIS A 217 -28.36 46.17 2.56
CA HIS A 217 -27.06 46.85 2.48
C HIS A 217 -26.73 47.59 3.82
N GLN A 218 -25.55 48.10 4.23
CA GLN A 218 -24.36 48.69 3.57
C GLN A 218 -23.22 48.92 4.66
N PRO A 219 -22.12 49.70 4.46
CA PRO A 219 -20.73 49.25 4.53
C PRO A 219 -19.92 49.69 5.77
N GLN A 220 -18.88 48.95 6.15
CA GLN A 220 -17.79 49.47 6.99
C GLN A 220 -16.44 48.92 6.47
N LEU A 221 -15.62 49.84 5.97
CA LEU A 221 -14.23 49.63 5.59
C LEU A 221 -13.39 49.35 6.85
N LEU A 222 -13.05 48.10 7.07
CA LEU A 222 -11.87 47.72 7.85
C LEU A 222 -11.15 46.63 7.06
N ARG A 223 -10.12 46.99 6.30
CA ARG A 223 -9.20 46.02 5.68
C ARG A 223 -8.41 45.34 6.79
N HIS A 224 -9.05 44.39 7.45
CA HIS A 224 -8.37 43.27 8.06
C HIS A 224 -7.71 42.50 6.92
N LEU A 225 -6.40 42.31 6.99
CA LEU A 225 -5.70 41.31 6.18
C LEU A 225 -6.25 39.95 6.59
N GLN A 226 -7.39 39.55 6.02
CA GLN A 226 -7.79 38.15 6.05
C GLN A 226 -6.68 37.37 5.35
N PRO A 227 -6.16 36.29 5.96
CA PRO A 227 -5.37 35.34 5.20
C PRO A 227 -6.26 34.91 4.03
N PHE A 228 -5.81 35.14 2.80
CA PHE A 228 -6.45 34.49 1.66
C PHE A 228 -6.52 33.00 1.99
N PRO A 229 -7.67 32.32 1.80
CA PRO A 229 -7.70 30.87 1.83
C PRO A 229 -6.67 30.42 0.80
N GLN A 230 -5.52 29.93 1.26
CA GLN A 230 -4.58 29.27 0.38
C GLN A 230 -5.30 28.00 -0.04
N GLU A 231 -5.63 27.88 -1.33
CA GLU A 231 -6.12 26.61 -1.86
C GLU A 231 -5.14 25.52 -1.40
N PRO A 232 -5.65 24.39 -0.89
CA PRO A 232 -4.78 23.32 -0.43
C PRO A 232 -3.88 22.92 -1.60
N ALA A 233 -2.57 22.85 -1.37
CA ALA A 233 -1.65 22.41 -2.40
C ALA A 233 -2.06 20.99 -2.84
N THR A 234 -2.04 20.72 -4.14
CA THR A 234 -2.38 19.40 -4.68
C THR A 234 -1.30 18.88 -5.61
N ILE A 235 -1.20 17.56 -5.76
CA ILE A 235 -0.42 16.91 -6.82
C ILE A 235 -1.34 16.13 -7.74
N THR A 236 -1.14 16.24 -9.04
CA THR A 236 -1.81 15.37 -10.01
C THR A 236 -0.86 14.24 -10.36
N LEU A 237 -1.28 13.02 -10.10
CA LEU A 237 -0.55 11.84 -10.56
C LEU A 237 -0.78 11.72 -12.07
N VAL A 238 0.27 11.38 -12.81
CA VAL A 238 0.15 11.10 -14.24
C VAL A 238 0.55 9.66 -14.51
N ASP A 239 0.18 9.16 -15.68
CA ASP A 239 0.59 7.84 -16.13
C ASP A 239 2.14 7.75 -16.13
N PRO A 240 2.75 6.92 -15.26
CA PRO A 240 4.21 6.76 -15.21
C PRO A 240 4.78 6.25 -16.53
N ILE A 241 4.07 5.39 -17.28
CA ILE A 241 4.58 4.84 -18.54
C ILE A 241 4.61 5.93 -19.62
N ALA A 242 3.64 6.85 -19.60
CA ALA A 242 3.64 8.02 -20.47
C ALA A 242 4.65 9.11 -20.00
N ASN A 243 5.16 9.02 -18.77
CA ASN A 243 6.11 9.94 -18.18
C ASN A 243 7.41 9.24 -17.72
N PRO A 244 8.39 9.06 -18.62
CA PRO A 244 9.62 8.31 -18.32
C PRO A 244 10.39 8.82 -17.11
N ALA A 245 10.39 10.14 -16.85
CA ALA A 245 11.09 10.71 -15.70
C ALA A 245 10.48 10.26 -14.37
N GLU A 246 9.15 10.17 -14.31
CA GLU A 246 8.44 9.70 -13.12
C GLU A 246 8.58 8.19 -12.93
N LEU A 247 8.52 7.41 -14.02
CA LEU A 247 8.78 5.98 -13.96
C LEU A 247 10.20 5.68 -13.44
N GLU A 248 11.20 6.38 -13.97
CA GLU A 248 12.59 6.26 -13.51
C GLU A 248 12.74 6.67 -12.04
N ALA A 249 12.06 7.73 -11.60
CA ALA A 249 12.06 8.13 -10.19
C ALA A 249 11.46 7.04 -9.28
N ILE A 250 10.37 6.38 -9.71
CA ILE A 250 9.76 5.27 -8.99
C ILE A 250 10.72 4.08 -8.92
N ILE A 251 11.31 3.69 -10.05
CA ILE A 251 12.25 2.55 -10.11
C ILE A 251 13.49 2.82 -9.26
N CYS A 252 14.10 4.00 -9.38
CA CYS A 252 15.27 4.39 -8.61
C CYS A 252 14.98 4.39 -7.11
N SER A 253 13.83 4.92 -6.71
CA SER A 253 13.38 4.92 -5.31
C SER A 253 13.09 3.50 -4.79
N ALA A 254 12.48 2.64 -5.60
CA ALA A 254 12.18 1.25 -5.28
C ALA A 254 13.45 0.42 -5.04
N ARG A 255 14.48 0.61 -5.88
CA ARG A 255 15.78 -0.08 -5.75
C ARG A 255 16.51 0.21 -4.44
N GLN A 256 16.21 1.36 -3.82
CA GLN A 256 16.80 1.77 -2.56
C GLN A 256 16.09 1.15 -1.34
N GLN A 257 14.93 0.52 -1.53
CA GLN A 257 14.13 -0.01 -0.43
C GLN A 257 14.67 -1.35 0.11
N PRO A 258 14.45 -1.64 1.41
CA PRO A 258 14.85 -2.91 2.03
C PRO A 258 14.30 -4.16 1.35
N ASN A 259 13.05 -4.10 0.85
CA ASN A 259 12.41 -5.22 0.16
C ASN A 259 13.12 -5.61 -1.15
N TRP A 260 13.66 -4.64 -1.90
CA TRP A 260 14.45 -4.89 -3.10
C TRP A 260 15.72 -5.67 -2.76
N ARG A 261 16.48 -5.19 -1.76
CA ARG A 261 17.70 -5.85 -1.31
C ARG A 261 17.42 -7.25 -0.78
N ALA A 262 16.38 -7.42 0.03
CA ALA A 262 15.98 -8.72 0.57
C ALA A 262 15.71 -9.73 -0.56
N ALA A 263 14.99 -9.32 -1.60
CA ALA A 263 14.72 -10.17 -2.75
C ALA A 263 15.99 -10.61 -3.48
N MET A 264 16.94 -9.68 -3.64
CA MET A 264 18.22 -9.98 -4.28
C MET A 264 19.08 -10.98 -3.50
N ILE A 265 19.01 -10.95 -2.16
CA ILE A 265 19.71 -11.88 -1.26
C ILE A 265 19.00 -13.23 -1.22
N GLU A 266 17.67 -13.25 -1.04
CA GLU A 266 16.87 -14.48 -0.95
C GLU A 266 16.83 -15.27 -2.26
N GLY A 267 16.89 -14.58 -3.40
CA GLY A 267 16.92 -15.20 -4.73
C GLY A 267 18.31 -15.51 -5.27
N GLU A 268 19.37 -15.29 -4.48
CA GLU A 268 20.74 -15.69 -4.85
C GLU A 268 20.94 -17.20 -4.70
N THR A 269 21.77 -17.78 -5.56
CA THR A 269 22.23 -19.16 -5.37
C THR A 269 23.41 -19.17 -4.38
N TRP A 270 23.20 -19.82 -3.24
CA TRP A 270 24.20 -19.96 -2.18
C TRP A 270 25.14 -21.16 -2.40
N GLU A 271 25.40 -21.50 -3.66
CA GLU A 271 26.34 -22.54 -4.05
C GLU A 271 27.80 -22.06 -3.93
N GLY A 272 28.72 -22.97 -3.61
CA GLY A 272 30.14 -22.68 -3.44
C GLY A 272 30.63 -22.94 -2.02
N ASN A 273 31.82 -22.43 -1.70
CA ASN A 273 32.38 -22.54 -0.35
C ASN A 273 31.93 -21.37 0.55
N ALA A 274 32.19 -21.49 1.86
CA ALA A 274 31.77 -20.50 2.84
C ALA A 274 32.32 -19.08 2.56
N ASN A 275 33.58 -18.96 2.13
CA ASN A 275 34.18 -17.65 1.85
C ASN A 275 33.54 -16.98 0.63
N GLU A 276 33.30 -17.76 -0.44
CA GLU A 276 32.58 -17.27 -1.62
C GLU A 276 31.17 -16.77 -1.27
N ASN A 277 30.46 -17.50 -0.39
CA ASN A 277 29.14 -17.09 0.07
C ASN A 277 29.19 -15.83 0.94
N ILE A 278 30.19 -15.67 1.80
CA ILE A 278 30.39 -14.44 2.58
C ILE A 278 30.63 -13.24 1.65
N GLU A 279 31.48 -13.40 0.64
CA GLU A 279 31.74 -12.36 -0.35
C GLU A 279 30.48 -12.01 -1.17
N LYS A 280 29.72 -13.01 -1.63
CA LYS A 280 28.43 -12.81 -2.32
C LYS A 280 27.44 -12.03 -1.44
N TYR A 281 27.29 -12.42 -0.19
CA TYR A 281 26.39 -11.76 0.76
C TYR A 281 26.79 -10.30 0.98
N ASN A 282 28.08 -10.04 1.27
CA ASN A 282 28.58 -8.69 1.50
C ASN A 282 28.40 -7.80 0.27
N ARG A 283 28.63 -8.36 -0.93
CA ARG A 283 28.36 -7.67 -2.20
C ARG A 283 26.88 -7.28 -2.28
N LEU A 284 25.94 -8.21 -2.10
CA LEU A 284 24.50 -7.89 -2.22
C LEU A 284 24.01 -6.93 -1.12
N LYS A 285 24.55 -7.05 0.09
CA LYS A 285 24.12 -6.24 1.24
C LYS A 285 24.62 -4.80 1.16
N PHE A 286 25.89 -4.61 0.80
CA PHE A 286 26.55 -3.31 0.88
C PHE A 286 26.82 -2.67 -0.48
N ASN A 287 27.01 -3.47 -1.53
CA ASN A 287 27.32 -3.00 -2.90
C ASN A 287 26.41 -3.70 -3.93
N PRO A 288 25.07 -3.57 -3.81
CA PRO A 288 24.16 -4.25 -4.71
C PRO A 288 24.49 -3.85 -6.16
N PRO A 289 24.56 -4.81 -7.10
CA PRO A 289 24.78 -4.47 -8.49
C PRO A 289 23.70 -3.48 -8.93
N ALA A 290 24.10 -2.42 -9.63
CA ALA A 290 23.15 -1.66 -10.43
C ALA A 290 22.62 -2.65 -11.47
N ASP A 291 21.43 -3.21 -11.26
CA ASP A 291 20.85 -4.17 -12.19
C ASP A 291 20.96 -3.60 -13.60
N ALA A 292 21.57 -4.38 -14.51
CA ALA A 292 21.67 -4.02 -15.91
C ALA A 292 20.25 -3.89 -16.50
N PRO A 293 20.00 -2.87 -17.33
CA PRO A 293 18.69 -2.66 -17.96
C PRO A 293 18.26 -3.84 -18.85
#